data_AF-A0A523EHE3-F1
#
_entry.id   AF-A0A523EHE3-F1
#
_cell.length_a   1.000
_cell.length_b   1.000
_cell.length_c   1.000
_cell.angle_alpha   90.00
_cell.angle_beta   90.00
_cell.angle_gamma   90.00
#
_symmetry.space_group_name_H-M   'P 1'
#
loop_
_entity.id
_entity.type
_entity.pdbx_description
1 polymer ?
#
loop_
_entity_poly.entity_id
_entity_poly.type
_entity_poly.pdbx_seq_one_letter_code
_entity_poly.pdbx_strand_id
1 'polypeptide(L)'
;MQPGAGDVVIDVKAIGVNYADCAVRMGLYASAKEFVGWPITPGFEVAGIVKELGEDVTDLAVGDRIYGVTLFFGYASEVCVSRNKVFAIPPGLSFEQAA
;
A
#
# COMPACT_ATOMS: atom_id res chain seq x y z
N MET A 1 10.14 -9.89 -0.95
CA MET A 1 10.05 -8.81 -1.95
C MET A 1 11.22 -7.89 -1.70
N GLN A 2 11.97 -7.45 -2.72
CA GLN A 2 13.08 -6.53 -2.56
C GLN A 2 12.68 -5.18 -3.17
N PRO A 3 12.70 -4.06 -2.42
CA PRO A 3 12.30 -2.76 -2.96
C PRO A 3 13.28 -2.26 -4.01
N GLY A 4 12.77 -1.61 -5.05
CA GLY A 4 13.58 -0.82 -5.97
C GLY A 4 14.03 0.50 -5.33
N ALA A 5 14.89 1.24 -6.02
CA ALA A 5 15.24 2.60 -5.61
C ALA A 5 13.98 3.48 -5.50
N GLY A 6 13.82 4.16 -4.36
CA GLY A 6 12.65 5.00 -4.07
C GLY A 6 11.39 4.24 -3.64
N ASP A 7 11.44 2.93 -3.44
CA ASP A 7 10.32 2.14 -2.93
C ASP A 7 10.43 1.82 -1.44
N VAL A 8 9.29 1.52 -0.83
CA VAL A 8 9.13 1.12 0.57
C VAL A 8 8.33 -0.16 0.61
N VAL A 9 8.84 -1.19 1.28
CA VAL A 9 8.06 -2.40 1.59
C VAL A 9 7.37 -2.19 2.93
N ILE A 10 6.05 -2.35 2.94
CA ILE A 10 5.19 -2.18 4.10
C ILE A 10 4.76 -3.56 4.60
N ASP A 11 5.01 -3.87 5.88
CA ASP A 11 4.37 -4.97 6.60
C ASP A 11 2.98 -4.51 7.06
N VAL A 12 1.95 -4.95 6.35
CA VAL A 12 0.58 -4.42 6.42
C VAL A 12 -0.09 -4.88 7.71
N LYS A 13 -0.70 -3.92 8.42
CA LYS A 13 -1.46 -4.16 9.66
C LYS A 13 -2.95 -3.89 9.49
N ALA A 14 -3.30 -2.94 8.64
CA ALA A 14 -4.69 -2.65 8.27
C ALA A 14 -4.79 -2.25 6.80
N ILE A 15 -5.97 -2.44 6.23
CA ILE A 15 -6.34 -2.01 4.88
C ILE A 15 -7.65 -1.24 4.95
N GLY A 16 -7.78 -0.24 4.09
CA GLY A 16 -9.07 0.37 3.82
C GLY A 16 -9.85 -0.47 2.82
N VAL A 17 -11.18 -0.37 2.88
CA VAL A 17 -12.09 -1.06 1.95
C VAL A 17 -12.97 -0.02 1.28
N ASN A 18 -12.86 0.06 -0.05
CA ASN A 18 -13.61 1.01 -0.87
C ASN A 18 -14.61 0.29 -1.76
N TYR A 19 -15.62 1.05 -2.23
CA TYR A 19 -16.56 0.55 -3.24
C TYR A 19 -15.85 0.14 -4.56
N ALA A 20 -14.74 0.79 -4.89
CA ALA A 20 -13.91 0.44 -6.04
C ALA A 20 -13.41 -1.01 -5.99
N ASP A 21 -13.10 -1.54 -4.80
CA ASP A 21 -12.65 -2.93 -4.62
C ASP A 21 -13.74 -3.92 -5.06
N CYS A 22 -15.01 -3.62 -4.73
CA CYS A 22 -16.15 -4.41 -5.18
C CYS A 22 -16.28 -4.37 -6.72
N ALA A 23 -16.12 -3.19 -7.32
CA ALA A 23 -16.17 -3.04 -8.78
C ALA A 23 -15.02 -3.80 -9.47
N VAL A 24 -13.81 -3.79 -8.90
CA VAL A 24 -12.69 -4.63 -9.34
C VAL A 24 -13.05 -6.10 -9.25
N ARG A 25 -13.56 -6.56 -8.10
CA ARG A 25 -13.95 -7.98 -7.91
C ARG A 25 -15.04 -8.44 -8.88
N MET A 26 -15.95 -7.56 -9.27
CA MET A 26 -17.00 -7.86 -10.26
C MET A 26 -16.51 -7.78 -11.72
N GLY A 27 -15.26 -7.36 -11.96
CA GLY A 27 -14.71 -7.18 -13.30
C GLY A 27 -15.20 -5.92 -14.03
N LEU A 28 -15.78 -4.96 -13.30
CA LEU A 28 -16.40 -3.75 -13.86
C LEU A 28 -15.47 -2.53 -13.87
N TYR A 29 -14.32 -2.61 -13.21
CA TYR A 29 -13.38 -1.50 -13.10
C TYR A 29 -12.41 -1.47 -14.30
N ALA A 30 -12.69 -0.62 -15.29
CA ALA A 30 -11.94 -0.56 -16.56
C ALA A 30 -10.42 -0.40 -16.34
N SER A 31 -10.01 0.53 -15.48
CA SER A 31 -8.59 0.78 -15.17
C SER A 31 -7.86 -0.43 -14.57
N ALA A 32 -8.55 -1.30 -13.83
CA ALA A 32 -7.93 -2.52 -13.31
C ALA A 32 -7.58 -3.49 -14.44
N LYS A 33 -8.45 -3.59 -15.44
CA LYS A 33 -8.22 -4.42 -16.64
C LYS A 33 -7.12 -3.82 -17.53
N GLU A 34 -7.11 -2.50 -17.70
CA GLU A 34 -6.20 -1.82 -18.63
C GLU A 34 -4.78 -1.65 -18.07
N PHE A 35 -4.64 -1.31 -16.80
CA PHE A 35 -3.32 -1.04 -16.20
C PHE A 35 -2.64 -2.26 -15.61
N VAL A 36 -3.41 -3.29 -15.25
CA VAL A 36 -2.86 -4.48 -14.56
C VAL A 36 -3.26 -5.78 -15.25
N GLY A 37 -4.54 -5.95 -15.58
CA GLY A 37 -5.07 -7.20 -16.14
C GLY A 37 -5.42 -8.23 -15.06
N TRP A 38 -5.97 -9.37 -15.48
CA TRP A 38 -6.36 -10.45 -14.57
C TRP A 38 -5.29 -11.56 -14.55
N PRO A 39 -4.98 -12.18 -13.39
CA PRO A 39 -5.56 -11.91 -12.06
C PRO A 39 -5.01 -10.63 -11.41
N ILE A 40 -5.83 -10.00 -10.56
CA ILE A 40 -5.47 -8.80 -9.78
C ILE A 40 -5.95 -8.94 -8.33
N THR A 41 -5.18 -8.35 -7.41
CA THR A 41 -5.57 -8.19 -6.00
C THR A 41 -6.09 -6.76 -5.78
N PRO A 42 -7.30 -6.56 -5.23
CA PRO A 42 -7.83 -5.24 -4.87
C PRO A 42 -7.03 -4.53 -3.75
N GLY A 43 -7.48 -3.33 -3.37
CA GLY A 43 -6.91 -2.51 -2.31
C GLY A 43 -6.11 -1.33 -2.83
N PHE A 44 -6.51 -0.13 -2.39
CA PHE A 44 -5.96 1.16 -2.80
C PHE A 44 -5.20 1.86 -1.67
N GLU A 45 -5.27 1.34 -0.44
CA GLU A 45 -4.54 1.87 0.70
C GLU A 45 -4.27 0.81 1.76
N VAL A 46 -3.16 1.01 2.47
CA VAL A 46 -2.70 0.17 3.59
C VAL A 46 -2.15 1.06 4.71
N ALA A 47 -2.21 0.58 5.94
CA ALA A 47 -1.42 1.10 7.04
C ALA A 47 -0.61 -0.03 7.68
N GLY A 48 0.63 0.28 8.07
CA GLY A 48 1.53 -0.73 8.60
C GLY A 48 2.87 -0.18 9.02
N ILE A 49 3.87 -1.05 8.97
CA ILE A 49 5.22 -0.78 9.45
C ILE A 49 6.17 -0.83 8.26
N VAL A 50 7.13 0.09 8.18
CA VAL A 50 8.24 0.00 7.22
C VAL A 50 9.02 -1.28 7.50
N LYS A 51 8.99 -2.22 6.56
CA LYS A 51 9.74 -3.48 6.64
C LYS A 51 11.11 -3.35 5.99
N GLU A 52 11.17 -2.81 4.78
CA GLU A 52 12.40 -2.61 4.00
C GLU A 52 12.31 -1.30 3.19
N LEU A 53 13.46 -0.73 2.87
CA LEU A 53 13.60 0.54 2.14
C LEU A 53 14.50 0.34 0.92
N GLY A 54 14.13 0.98 -0.19
CA GLY A 54 15.00 1.13 -1.35
C GLY A 54 16.19 2.03 -1.04
N GLU A 55 17.28 1.86 -1.80
CA GLU A 55 18.59 2.49 -1.52
C GLU A 55 18.54 4.03 -1.38
N ASP A 56 17.65 4.69 -2.11
CA ASP A 56 17.55 6.17 -2.14
C ASP A 56 16.51 6.74 -1.16
N VAL A 57 15.85 5.92 -0.33
CA VAL A 57 14.89 6.40 0.67
C VAL A 57 15.63 6.71 1.97
N THR A 58 15.80 8.00 2.26
CA THR A 58 16.66 8.50 3.36
C THR A 58 15.90 9.17 4.51
N ASP A 59 14.58 9.38 4.36
CA ASP A 59 13.73 10.12 5.29
C ASP A 59 12.74 9.24 6.07
N LEU A 60 12.88 7.92 5.96
CA LEU A 60 12.15 6.90 6.72
C LEU A 60 13.13 5.89 7.31
N ALA A 61 12.71 5.18 8.34
CA ALA A 61 13.45 4.08 8.95
C ALA A 61 12.60 2.80 8.99
N VAL A 62 13.27 1.64 8.92
CA VAL A 62 12.63 0.35 9.22
C VAL A 62 12.06 0.39 10.64
N GLY A 63 10.81 -0.02 10.79
CA GLY A 63 10.06 0.07 12.05
C GLY A 63 9.11 1.29 12.14
N ASP A 64 9.22 2.27 11.24
CA ASP A 64 8.33 3.43 11.24
C ASP A 64 6.88 3.03 10.96
N ARG A 65 5.94 3.72 11.63
CA ARG A 65 4.50 3.56 11.44
C ARG A 65 4.04 4.48 10.32
N ILE A 66 3.56 3.89 9.23
CA ILE A 66 3.21 4.60 8.00
C ILE A 66 1.88 4.11 7.44
N TYR A 67 1.25 4.95 6.62
CA TYR A 67 0.22 4.53 5.69
C TYR A 67 0.66 4.83 4.26
N GLY A 68 0.14 4.06 3.32
CA GLY A 68 0.50 4.14 1.91
C GLY A 68 -0.73 4.10 1.03
N VAL A 69 -0.75 4.93 0.00
CA VAL A 69 -1.75 4.89 -1.07
C VAL A 69 -1.20 4.06 -2.22
N THR A 70 -1.83 2.93 -2.49
CA THR A 70 -1.48 2.03 -3.59
C THR A 70 -2.35 2.33 -4.81
N LEU A 71 -2.03 1.72 -5.95
CA LEU A 71 -2.97 1.68 -7.08
C LEU A 71 -3.86 0.44 -7.00
N PHE A 72 -3.27 -0.70 -6.68
CA PHE A 72 -3.88 -2.01 -6.45
C PHE A 72 -2.99 -2.79 -5.48
N PHE A 73 -3.29 -4.07 -5.25
CA PHE A 73 -2.50 -5.00 -4.46
C PHE A 73 -2.42 -4.69 -2.95
N GLY A 74 -3.25 -3.79 -2.44
CA GLY A 74 -3.28 -3.43 -1.03
C GLY A 74 -3.79 -4.55 -0.12
N TYR A 75 -4.64 -5.46 -0.62
CA TYR A 75 -5.15 -6.60 0.16
C TYR A 75 -4.10 -7.71 0.27
N ALA A 76 -2.98 -7.40 0.92
CA ALA A 76 -1.82 -8.26 1.06
C ALA A 76 -1.22 -8.12 2.47
N SER A 77 -0.43 -9.11 2.89
CA SER A 77 0.35 -9.02 4.13
C SER A 77 1.56 -8.09 3.98
N GLU A 78 2.07 -7.94 2.76
CA GLU A 78 3.17 -7.04 2.42
C GLU A 78 2.93 -6.40 1.06
N VAL A 79 3.32 -5.13 0.91
CA VAL A 79 3.21 -4.42 -0.38
C VAL A 79 4.39 -3.46 -0.59
N CYS A 80 4.88 -3.36 -1.83
CA CYS A 80 5.85 -2.37 -2.25
C CYS A 80 5.13 -1.12 -2.73
N VAL A 81 5.46 0.04 -2.18
CA VAL A 81 4.86 1.31 -2.57
C VAL A 81 5.95 2.34 -2.78
N SER A 82 5.84 3.14 -3.84
CA SER A 82 6.77 4.24 -4.06
C SER A 82 6.71 5.21 -2.88
N ARG A 83 7.88 5.66 -2.42
CA ARG A 83 8.05 6.57 -1.29
C ARG A 83 7.14 7.80 -1.37
N ASN A 84 6.89 8.32 -2.57
CA ASN A 84 6.03 9.50 -2.77
C ASN A 84 4.54 9.29 -2.44
N LYS A 85 4.11 8.05 -2.19
CA LYS A 85 2.75 7.70 -1.75
C LYS A 85 2.70 7.17 -0.31
N VAL A 86 3.80 7.32 0.43
CA VAL A 86 3.93 6.85 1.80
C VAL A 86 4.02 8.04 2.75
N PHE A 87 3.28 7.98 3.85
CA PHE A 87 3.15 9.07 4.80
C PHE A 87 3.22 8.52 6.24
N ALA A 88 3.75 9.32 7.15
CA ALA A 88 3.80 8.96 8.56
C ALA A 88 2.39 8.94 9.17
N ILE A 89 2.12 7.96 10.03
CA ILE A 89 0.87 7.93 10.81
C ILE A 89 0.98 8.97 11.93
N PRO A 90 0.03 9.93 12.04
CA PRO A 90 -0.01 10.86 13.16
C PRO A 90 -0.01 10.16 14.53
N PRO A 91 0.69 10.71 15.54
CA PRO A 91 0.66 10.15 16.89
C PRO A 91 -0.78 10.02 17.40
N GLY A 92 -1.11 8.86 17.98
CA GLY A 92 -2.43 8.58 18.57
C GLY A 92 -3.44 7.89 17.65
N LEU A 93 -3.20 7.84 16.33
CA LEU A 93 -4.02 7.01 15.44
C LEU A 93 -3.57 5.54 15.49
N SER A 94 -4.54 4.64 15.50
CA SER A 94 -4.33 3.19 15.25
C SER A 94 -4.03 2.93 13.77
N PHE A 95 -3.63 1.70 13.42
CA PHE A 95 -3.45 1.36 12.00
C PHE A 95 -4.79 1.34 11.27
N GLU A 96 -5.85 0.88 11.92
CA GLU A 96 -7.21 0.82 11.38
C GLU A 96 -7.84 2.19 11.14
N GLN A 97 -7.44 3.21 11.92
CA GLN A 97 -7.86 4.60 11.67
C GLN A 97 -7.02 5.31 10.60
N ALA A 98 -5.82 4.80 10.32
CA ALA A 98 -4.90 5.41 9.36
C ALA A 98 -5.02 4.80 7.96
N ALA A 99 -5.46 3.56 7.86
CA ALA A 99 -5.87 2.91 6.61
C ALA A 99 -7.24 3.43 6.17
#